data_AF-A0A5E4XZH0-F1
#
_entry.id   AF-A0A5E4XZH0-F1
#
_cell.length_a   1.000
_cell.length_b   1.000
_cell.length_c   1.000
_cell.angle_alpha   90.00
_cell.angle_beta   90.00
_cell.angle_gamma   90.00
#
_symmetry.space_group_name_H-M   'P 1'
#
loop_
_entity.id
_entity.type
_entity.pdbx_description
1 polymer ?
#
loop_
_entity_poly.entity_id
_entity_poly.type
_entity_poly.pdbx_seq_one_letter_code
_entity_poly.pdbx_strand_id
1 'polypeptide(L)'
;MKDLNNFILVQENWTCNAPVQIFMTFGERLKEERSRLGYTQSAFGNLVGVSKQTQSNYESGYSEPKLDFWPAAAQVGVDVLYVLLGKRDAATLLPDEQDLLRRYNAASDAVKAAALGALIGGTAPAKVQQNFHSGVNIGQQIAGDVKVPQTFTFGSTKKKK
;
A
#
# COMPACT_ATOMS: atom_id res chain seq x y z
N MET A 1 -68.57 -20.91 3.68
CA MET A 1 -67.26 -20.29 3.38
C MET A 1 -66.36 -20.63 4.54
N LYS A 2 -65.70 -21.80 4.57
CA LYS A 2 -64.45 -22.14 3.86
C LYS A 2 -63.40 -21.02 3.99
N ASP A 3 -62.56 -21.23 5.01
CA ASP A 3 -61.09 -21.16 4.99
C ASP A 3 -60.44 -19.84 4.59
N LEU A 4 -59.60 -19.31 5.50
CA LEU A 4 -58.28 -18.69 5.25
C LEU A 4 -57.62 -18.15 6.55
N ASN A 5 -57.75 -18.83 7.69
CA ASN A 5 -56.99 -18.50 8.91
C ASN A 5 -55.87 -19.52 9.16
N ASN A 6 -54.92 -19.59 8.22
CA ASN A 6 -53.68 -20.30 8.43
C ASN A 6 -52.55 -19.63 7.63
N PHE A 7 -51.79 -18.74 8.27
CA PHE A 7 -50.41 -18.47 7.90
C PHE A 7 -49.63 -18.00 9.13
N ILE A 8 -49.08 -19.01 9.81
CA ILE A 8 -47.78 -19.04 10.49
C ILE A 8 -47.04 -17.69 10.55
N LEU A 9 -46.75 -17.21 11.77
CA LEU A 9 -45.44 -16.66 12.08
C LEU A 9 -44.99 -17.17 13.46
N VAL A 10 -44.05 -18.10 13.39
CA VAL A 10 -43.37 -18.75 14.50
C VAL A 10 -42.72 -17.70 15.39
N GLN A 11 -42.96 -17.83 16.68
CA GLN A 11 -42.15 -17.26 17.76
C GLN A 11 -40.77 -17.90 17.71
N GLU A 12 -39.79 -17.25 17.07
CA GLU A 12 -38.38 -17.61 17.24
C GLU A 12 -37.67 -16.55 18.09
N ASN A 13 -37.37 -16.92 19.34
CA ASN A 13 -36.47 -16.22 20.22
C ASN A 13 -35.09 -16.06 19.54
N TRP A 14 -34.83 -14.88 19.00
CA TRP A 14 -33.51 -14.52 18.49
C TRP A 14 -32.65 -14.03 19.66
N THR A 15 -32.12 -14.95 20.46
CA THR A 15 -30.92 -14.62 21.24
C THR A 15 -29.75 -14.58 20.28
N CYS A 16 -29.58 -13.43 19.62
CA CYS A 16 -28.40 -13.16 18.82
C CYS A 16 -27.22 -12.97 19.78
N ASN A 17 -26.66 -14.07 20.28
CA ASN A 17 -25.31 -14.07 20.85
C ASN A 17 -24.31 -14.01 19.69
N ALA A 18 -24.31 -12.88 18.99
CA ALA A 18 -23.22 -12.54 18.10
C ALA A 18 -21.99 -12.28 18.99
N PRO A 19 -20.79 -12.78 18.63
CA PRO A 19 -19.59 -12.44 19.36
C PRO A 19 -19.50 -10.91 19.39
N VAL A 20 -19.45 -10.34 20.60
CA VAL A 20 -19.07 -8.94 20.81
C VAL A 20 -17.61 -8.87 20.39
N GLN A 21 -17.38 -8.80 19.08
CA GLN A 21 -16.15 -8.28 18.53
C GLN A 21 -16.06 -6.89 19.13
N ILE A 22 -15.06 -6.68 19.98
CA ILE A 22 -14.70 -5.36 20.48
C ILE A 22 -14.14 -4.62 19.25
N PHE A 23 -15.03 -4.26 18.34
CA PHE A 23 -14.73 -3.43 17.20
C PHE A 23 -14.59 -2.03 17.76
N MET A 24 -13.35 -1.53 17.75
CA MET A 24 -13.06 -0.13 18.04
C MET A 24 -14.10 0.74 17.34
N THR A 25 -14.74 1.61 18.11
CA THR A 25 -15.80 2.49 17.63
C THR A 25 -15.21 3.59 16.75
N PHE A 26 -16.07 4.24 15.97
CA PHE A 26 -15.69 5.41 15.20
C PHE A 26 -15.04 6.51 16.08
N GLY A 27 -15.63 6.79 17.25
CA GLY A 27 -15.15 7.81 18.17
C GLY A 27 -13.75 7.52 18.71
N GLU A 28 -13.47 6.25 19.01
CA GLU A 28 -12.14 5.81 19.43
C GLU A 28 -11.11 6.00 18.33
N ARG A 29 -11.44 5.69 17.07
CA ARG A 29 -10.53 5.95 15.93
C ARG A 29 -10.31 7.45 15.71
N LEU A 30 -11.32 8.28 15.95
CA LEU A 30 -11.18 9.74 15.84
C LEU A 30 -10.23 10.27 16.92
N LYS A 31 -10.35 9.74 18.14
CA LYS A 31 -9.45 10.03 19.25
C LYS A 31 -8.02 9.59 18.96
N GLU A 32 -7.84 8.42 18.35
CA GLU A 32 -6.53 7.92 17.93
C GLU A 32 -5.89 8.87 16.90
N GLU A 33 -6.62 9.25 15.86
CA GLU A 33 -6.11 10.19 14.84
C GLU A 33 -5.79 11.56 15.42
N ARG A 34 -6.64 12.12 16.30
CA ARG A 34 -6.31 13.37 17.00
C ARG A 34 -5.02 13.23 17.81
N SER A 35 -4.87 12.12 18.52
CA SER A 35 -3.70 11.88 19.38
C SER A 35 -2.43 11.64 18.55
N ARG A 36 -2.54 10.98 17.39
CA ARG A 36 -1.46 10.82 16.40
C ARG A 36 -0.94 12.16 15.90
N LEU A 37 -1.83 13.13 15.71
CA LEU A 37 -1.48 14.50 15.31
C LEU A 37 -1.00 15.39 16.47
N GLY A 38 -0.99 14.89 17.71
CA GLY A 38 -0.50 15.61 18.88
C GLY A 38 -1.41 16.73 19.39
N TYR A 39 -2.66 16.80 18.94
CA TYR A 39 -3.60 17.84 19.38
C TYR A 39 -4.34 17.46 20.66
N THR A 40 -4.58 18.45 21.53
CA THR A 40 -5.57 18.31 22.60
C THR A 40 -6.99 18.40 22.03
N GLN A 41 -8.01 17.90 22.75
CA GLN A 41 -9.42 18.02 22.32
C GLN A 41 -9.85 19.47 22.07
N SER A 42 -9.35 20.40 22.89
CA SER A 42 -9.66 21.83 22.74
C SER A 42 -9.00 22.43 21.50
N ALA A 43 -7.71 22.12 21.27
CA ALA A 43 -6.98 22.63 20.11
C ALA A 43 -7.55 22.06 18.81
N PHE A 44 -7.84 20.77 18.78
CA PHE A 44 -8.44 20.12 17.62
C PHE A 44 -9.85 20.64 17.33
N GLY A 45 -10.69 20.81 18.36
CA GLY A 45 -12.02 21.39 18.20
C GLY A 45 -11.97 22.78 17.55
N ASN A 46 -11.07 23.65 18.02
CA ASN A 46 -10.87 24.98 17.45
C ASN A 46 -10.45 24.94 15.96
N LEU A 47 -9.60 23.99 15.57
CA LEU A 47 -9.17 23.81 14.18
C LEU A 47 -10.31 23.35 13.27
N VAL A 48 -11.16 22.46 13.76
CA VAL A 48 -12.27 21.87 12.99
C VAL A 48 -13.57 22.69 13.12
N GLY A 49 -13.58 23.74 13.93
CA GLY A 49 -14.73 24.64 14.12
C GLY A 49 -15.80 24.10 15.08
N VAL A 50 -15.44 23.21 16.00
CA VAL A 50 -16.33 22.61 17.01
C VAL A 50 -15.88 22.92 18.43
N SER A 51 -16.81 22.92 19.38
CA SER A 51 -16.46 23.10 20.80
C SER A 51 -15.69 21.89 21.35
N LYS A 52 -14.90 22.08 22.42
CA LYS A 52 -14.25 20.97 23.15
C LYS A 52 -15.27 19.90 23.58
N GLN A 53 -16.45 20.32 24.04
CA GLN A 53 -17.49 19.39 24.48
C GLN A 53 -18.03 18.56 23.31
N THR A 54 -18.25 19.19 22.17
CA THR A 54 -18.66 18.52 20.93
C THR A 54 -17.62 17.48 20.50
N GLN A 55 -16.34 17.84 20.50
CA GLN A 55 -15.25 16.91 20.20
C GLN A 55 -15.22 15.72 21.19
N SER A 56 -15.39 15.98 22.48
CA SER A 56 -15.44 14.92 23.49
C SER A 56 -16.64 13.98 23.29
N ASN A 57 -17.79 14.51 22.88
CA ASN A 57 -18.99 13.71 22.59
C ASN A 57 -18.81 12.83 21.36
N TYR A 58 -18.07 13.31 20.35
CA TYR A 58 -17.72 12.50 19.18
C TYR A 58 -16.75 11.38 19.53
N GLU A 59 -15.71 11.68 20.32
CA GLU A 59 -14.72 10.70 20.74
C GLU A 59 -15.28 9.62 21.68
N SER A 60 -16.33 9.93 22.45
CA SER A 60 -17.01 8.94 23.31
C SER A 60 -18.14 8.18 22.61
N GLY A 61 -18.47 8.54 21.36
CA GLY A 61 -19.61 7.98 20.64
C GLY A 61 -20.97 8.44 21.15
N TYR A 62 -21.04 9.48 21.98
CA TYR A 62 -22.32 10.05 22.46
C TYR A 62 -23.08 10.78 21.33
N SER A 63 -22.36 11.34 20.36
CA SER A 63 -22.94 12.01 19.20
C SER A 63 -22.08 11.75 17.96
N GLU A 64 -22.66 11.91 16.78
CA GLU A 64 -21.97 11.70 15.51
C GLU A 64 -21.63 13.05 14.84
N PRO A 65 -20.44 13.17 14.21
CA PRO A 65 -20.11 14.35 13.42
C PRO A 65 -21.02 14.47 12.20
N LYS A 66 -21.41 15.72 11.87
CA LYS A 66 -22.10 16.01 10.61
C LYS A 66 -21.12 15.99 9.43
N LEU A 67 -21.65 15.95 8.20
CA LEU A 67 -20.82 15.91 6.99
C LEU A 67 -19.83 17.08 6.90
N ASP A 68 -20.21 18.22 7.44
CA ASP A 68 -19.49 19.49 7.44
C ASP A 68 -18.18 19.42 8.26
N PHE A 69 -18.08 18.45 9.17
CA PHE A 69 -16.90 18.22 10.02
C PHE A 69 -15.72 17.66 9.24
N TRP A 70 -15.96 16.76 8.27
CA TRP A 70 -14.90 15.99 7.62
C TRP A 70 -13.97 16.82 6.73
N PRO A 71 -14.44 17.80 5.95
CA PRO A 71 -13.56 18.65 5.16
C PRO A 71 -12.52 19.37 6.04
N ALA A 72 -12.96 19.91 7.18
CA ALA A 72 -12.07 20.60 8.12
C ALA A 72 -11.15 19.61 8.83
N ALA A 73 -11.63 18.44 9.25
CA ALA A 73 -10.78 17.40 9.84
C ALA A 73 -9.71 16.88 8.85
N ALA A 74 -10.07 16.69 7.58
CA ALA A 74 -9.15 16.27 6.53
C ALA A 74 -8.06 17.34 6.27
N GLN A 75 -8.41 18.62 6.28
CA GLN A 75 -7.44 19.72 6.16
C GLN A 75 -6.42 19.75 7.30
N VAL A 76 -6.81 19.31 8.50
CA VAL A 76 -5.93 19.17 9.66
C VAL A 76 -5.03 17.93 9.58
N GLY A 77 -5.27 17.04 8.61
CA GLY A 77 -4.47 15.83 8.36
C GLY A 77 -5.00 14.56 9.01
N VAL A 78 -6.29 14.53 9.38
CA VAL A 78 -6.98 13.32 9.85
C VAL A 78 -7.17 12.35 8.68
N ASP A 79 -6.84 11.08 8.87
CA ASP A 79 -7.19 10.02 7.92
C ASP A 79 -8.67 9.67 8.06
N VAL A 80 -9.52 10.40 7.33
CA VAL A 80 -10.99 10.23 7.36
C VAL A 80 -11.41 8.81 6.97
N LEU A 81 -10.69 8.17 6.04
CA LEU A 81 -10.99 6.80 5.62
C LEU A 81 -10.74 5.81 6.76
N TYR A 82 -9.62 5.95 7.47
CA TYR A 82 -9.38 5.17 8.67
C TYR A 82 -10.46 5.39 9.72
N VAL A 83 -10.83 6.64 9.98
CA VAL A 83 -11.83 6.90 11.03
C VAL A 83 -13.18 6.27 10.66
N LEU A 84 -13.64 6.40 9.41
CA LEU A 84 -14.94 5.85 8.98
C LEU A 84 -14.92 4.34 8.78
N LEU A 85 -13.94 3.79 8.06
CA LEU A 85 -13.92 2.39 7.63
C LEU A 85 -13.11 1.47 8.56
N GLY A 86 -12.34 2.03 9.50
CA GLY A 86 -11.48 1.27 10.40
C GLY A 86 -10.26 0.64 9.73
N LYS A 87 -9.98 0.98 8.47
CA LYS A 87 -8.82 0.52 7.72
C LYS A 87 -7.91 1.71 7.45
N ARG A 88 -6.70 1.70 8.02
CA ARG A 88 -5.70 2.71 7.69
C ARG A 88 -5.37 2.55 6.22
N ASP A 89 -5.47 3.64 5.46
CA ASP A 89 -4.96 3.59 4.10
C ASP A 89 -3.45 3.35 4.22
N ALA A 90 -2.88 2.57 3.31
CA ALA A 90 -1.47 2.20 3.37
C ALA A 90 -0.53 3.40 3.20
N ALA A 91 -1.02 4.65 3.19
CA ALA A 91 -0.29 5.91 3.14
C ALA A 91 0.73 6.15 4.29
N THR A 92 0.96 5.15 5.15
CA THR A 92 2.18 5.04 5.97
C THR A 92 3.27 4.23 5.25
N LEU A 93 3.29 4.24 3.92
CA LEU A 93 4.37 3.61 3.14
C LEU A 93 5.69 4.24 3.52
N LEU A 94 6.72 3.41 3.67
CA LEU A 94 8.08 3.89 3.89
C LEU A 94 8.55 4.69 2.65
N PRO A 95 9.50 5.64 2.81
CA PRO A 95 9.92 6.52 1.71
C PRO A 95 10.39 5.79 0.45
N ASP A 96 10.98 4.61 0.61
CA ASP A 96 11.40 3.71 -0.47
C ASP A 96 10.23 3.00 -1.16
N GLU A 97 9.23 2.54 -0.40
CA GLU A 97 7.99 1.97 -0.94
C GLU A 97 7.20 3.02 -1.74
N GLN A 98 7.18 4.28 -1.28
CA GLN A 98 6.59 5.40 -2.01
C GLN A 98 7.33 5.67 -3.33
N ASP A 99 8.66 5.66 -3.32
CA ASP A 99 9.45 5.87 -4.54
C ASP A 99 9.28 4.72 -5.55
N LEU A 100 9.18 3.49 -5.05
CA LEU A 100 8.92 2.31 -5.87
C LEU A 100 7.56 2.43 -6.57
N LEU A 101 6.48 2.73 -5.84
CA LEU A 101 5.16 2.88 -6.43
C LEU A 101 5.10 4.05 -7.43
N ARG A 102 5.78 5.17 -7.13
CA ARG A 102 5.87 6.31 -8.03
C ARG A 102 6.50 5.93 -9.37
N ARG A 103 7.63 5.22 -9.33
CA ARG A 103 8.34 4.78 -10.54
C ARG A 103 7.57 3.71 -11.29
N TYR A 104 6.99 2.76 -10.56
CA TYR A 104 6.18 1.69 -11.12
C TYR A 104 4.97 2.26 -11.87
N ASN A 105 4.28 3.25 -11.30
CA ASN A 105 3.12 3.87 -11.95
C ASN A 105 3.49 4.66 -13.21
N ALA A 106 4.66 5.31 -13.24
CA ALA A 106 5.16 6.08 -14.38
C ALA A 106 5.83 5.23 -15.49
N ALA A 107 6.08 3.94 -15.25
CA ALA A 107 6.72 3.06 -16.21
C ALA A 107 5.77 2.60 -17.33
N SER A 108 6.33 2.15 -18.45
CA SER A 108 5.54 1.53 -19.53
C SER A 108 5.08 0.12 -19.15
N ASP A 109 4.04 -0.38 -19.81
CA ASP A 109 3.42 -1.67 -19.46
C ASP A 109 4.41 -2.85 -19.50
N ALA A 110 5.34 -2.84 -20.45
CA ALA A 110 6.41 -3.83 -20.53
C ALA A 110 7.34 -3.80 -19.31
N VAL A 111 7.67 -2.61 -18.81
CA VAL A 111 8.53 -2.43 -17.62
C VAL A 111 7.78 -2.79 -16.34
N LYS A 112 6.48 -2.48 -16.25
CA LYS A 112 5.65 -2.93 -15.12
C LYS A 112 5.58 -4.46 -15.08
N ALA A 113 5.31 -5.10 -16.22
CA ALA A 113 5.31 -6.56 -16.32
C ALA A 113 6.67 -7.18 -15.95
N ALA A 114 7.78 -6.57 -16.40
CA ALA A 114 9.12 -7.01 -16.04
C ALA A 114 9.42 -6.80 -14.54
N ALA A 115 9.01 -5.68 -13.95
CA ALA A 115 9.17 -5.42 -12.52
C ALA A 115 8.39 -6.43 -11.67
N LEU A 116 7.13 -6.73 -12.04
CA LEU A 116 6.36 -7.79 -11.41
C LEU A 116 7.03 -9.17 -11.61
N GLY A 117 7.52 -9.45 -12.81
CA GLY A 117 8.24 -10.68 -13.11
C GLY A 117 9.52 -10.85 -12.27
N ALA A 118 10.27 -9.77 -12.04
CA ALA A 118 11.45 -9.77 -11.20
C ALA A 118 11.11 -9.97 -9.71
N LEU A 119 10.05 -9.32 -9.24
CA LEU A 119 9.57 -9.42 -7.85
C LEU A 119 8.99 -10.81 -7.55
N ILE A 120 8.26 -11.41 -8.50
CA ILE A 120 7.70 -12.77 -8.37
C ILE A 120 8.77 -13.85 -8.59
N GLY A 121 9.68 -13.62 -9.56
CA GLY A 121 10.73 -14.55 -9.95
C GLY A 121 11.92 -14.62 -8.99
N GLY A 122 11.99 -13.73 -8.00
CA GLY A 122 12.88 -13.84 -6.83
C GLY A 122 14.38 -13.97 -7.13
N THR A 123 14.85 -13.55 -8.30
CA THR A 123 16.24 -13.81 -8.73
C THR A 123 16.92 -12.53 -9.18
N ALA A 124 17.70 -11.92 -8.29
CA ALA A 124 18.79 -11.04 -8.69
C ALA A 124 20.01 -11.91 -9.03
N PRO A 125 20.44 -12.04 -10.30
CA PRO A 125 21.67 -12.74 -10.60
C PRO A 125 22.87 -11.90 -10.10
N ALA A 126 23.55 -12.36 -9.06
CA ALA A 126 24.64 -11.64 -8.40
C ALA A 126 25.90 -11.44 -9.29
N LYS A 127 26.03 -12.16 -10.40
CA LYS A 127 27.04 -11.89 -11.44
C LYS A 127 26.50 -12.30 -12.81
N VAL A 128 26.39 -11.34 -13.72
CA VAL A 128 26.19 -11.60 -15.14
C VAL A 128 27.54 -12.00 -15.73
N GLN A 129 27.82 -13.31 -15.83
CA GLN A 129 28.95 -13.80 -16.61
C GLN A 129 28.49 -13.97 -18.07
N GLN A 130 28.94 -13.08 -18.96
CA GLN A 130 28.65 -13.20 -20.39
C GLN A 130 29.57 -14.25 -21.02
N ASN A 131 29.06 -15.48 -21.15
CA ASN A 131 29.74 -16.54 -21.90
C ASN A 131 29.33 -16.44 -23.38
N PHE A 132 30.20 -15.87 -24.21
CA PHE A 132 29.99 -15.84 -25.66
C PHE A 132 30.31 -17.21 -26.25
N HIS A 133 29.35 -17.82 -26.94
CA HIS A 133 29.55 -19.12 -27.59
C HIS A 133 30.31 -18.96 -28.91
N SER A 134 31.13 -19.96 -29.24
CA SER A 134 32.04 -19.97 -30.39
C SER A 134 31.32 -19.74 -31.72
N GLY A 135 31.76 -18.72 -32.47
CA GLY A 135 31.29 -18.44 -33.83
C GLY A 135 30.91 -16.98 -34.09
N VAL A 136 30.86 -16.13 -33.07
CA VAL A 136 30.59 -14.71 -33.26
C VAL A 136 31.90 -13.93 -33.30
N ASN A 137 32.20 -13.30 -34.44
CA ASN A 137 33.34 -12.39 -34.58
C ASN A 137 32.99 -11.04 -33.95
N ILE A 138 33.14 -10.93 -32.63
CA ILE A 138 33.00 -9.66 -31.91
C ILE A 138 34.39 -9.19 -31.50
N GLY A 139 34.74 -7.95 -31.84
CA GLY A 139 35.95 -7.31 -31.31
C GLY A 139 35.78 -7.08 -29.81
N GLN A 140 36.60 -7.73 -28.98
CA GLN A 140 36.62 -7.48 -27.54
C GLN A 140 37.55 -6.29 -27.26
N GLN A 141 36.99 -5.16 -26.82
CA GLN A 141 37.76 -4.04 -26.27
C GLN A 141 37.81 -4.17 -24.75
N ILE A 142 39.01 -4.32 -24.18
CA ILE A 142 39.22 -4.29 -22.73
C ILE A 142 39.84 -2.92 -22.41
N ALA A 143 39.13 -2.10 -21.64
CA ALA A 143 39.68 -0.85 -21.11
C ALA A 143 40.06 -1.06 -19.63
N GLY A 144 41.35 -1.10 -19.33
CA GLY A 144 41.88 -1.31 -17.98
C GLY A 144 43.09 -2.23 -17.94
N ASP A 145 43.70 -2.34 -16.76
CA ASP A 145 44.87 -3.18 -16.53
C ASP A 145 44.48 -4.65 -16.31
N VAL A 146 45.04 -5.55 -17.10
CA VAL A 146 44.71 -6.99 -17.07
C VAL A 146 45.82 -7.72 -16.31
N LYS A 147 45.54 -8.11 -15.06
CA LYS A 147 46.52 -8.75 -14.17
C LYS A 147 46.65 -10.27 -14.34
N VAL A 148 45.98 -10.85 -15.36
CA VAL A 148 45.90 -12.31 -15.57
C VAL A 148 46.48 -12.64 -16.96
N PRO A 149 47.35 -13.66 -17.11
CA PRO A 149 47.93 -14.01 -18.40
C PRO A 149 46.84 -14.35 -19.44
N GLN A 150 46.99 -13.80 -20.65
CA GLN A 150 46.09 -14.03 -21.78
C GLN A 150 46.85 -14.74 -22.91
N THR A 151 46.19 -15.69 -23.58
CA THR A 151 46.74 -16.39 -24.76
C THR A 151 46.01 -15.91 -26.01
N PHE A 152 46.74 -15.27 -26.93
CA PHE A 152 46.21 -14.88 -28.24
C PHE A 152 46.65 -15.88 -29.31
N THR A 153 45.68 -16.56 -29.93
CA THR A 153 45.94 -17.50 -31.03
C THR A 153 45.73 -16.78 -32.36
N PHE A 154 46.80 -16.50 -33.10
CA PHE A 154 46.72 -15.90 -34.43
C PHE A 154 46.61 -16.99 -35.50
N GLY A 155 45.51 -16.99 -36.27
CA GLY A 155 45.34 -17.86 -37.42
C GLY A 155 46.03 -17.29 -38.65
N SER A 156 46.99 -17.99 -39.25
CA SER A 156 47.59 -17.61 -40.53
C SER A 156 46.63 -17.97 -41.67
N THR A 157 46.09 -16.98 -42.39
CA THR A 157 45.33 -17.21 -43.63
C THR A 157 46.30 -17.59 -44.74
N LYS A 158 46.24 -18.84 -45.23
CA LYS A 158 47.00 -19.24 -46.44
C LYS A 158 46.47 -18.46 -47.65
N LYS A 159 47.34 -17.66 -48.26
CA LYS A 159 47.05 -16.97 -49.53
C LYS A 159 46.84 -18.03 -50.62
N LYS A 160 45.61 -18.15 -51.11
CA LYS A 160 45.26 -19.07 -52.22
C LYS A 160 46.00 -18.59 -53.48
N LYS A 161 46.81 -19.45 -54.09
CA LYS A 161 47.46 -19.23 -55.39
C LYS A 161 46.54 -19.68 -56.50
#